data_AF-A0A392Q1W6-F1
#
_entry.id   AF-A0A392Q1W6-F1
#
_cell.length_a   1.000
_cell.length_b   1.000
_cell.length_c   1.000
_cell.angle_alpha   90.00
_cell.angle_beta   90.00
_cell.angle_gamma   90.00
#
_symmetry.space_group_name_H-M   'P 1'
#
loop_
_entity.id
_entity.type
_entity.pdbx_description
1 polymer ?
#
loop_
_entity_poly.entity_id
_entity_poly.type
_entity_poly.pdbx_seq_one_letter_code
_entity_poly.pdbx_strand_id
1 'polypeptide(L)'
;MKFYSIILADRQIEKIDPMLRWLESEFGFKPVVYSSFFGGKQEDGLVMAIENRLKKTDDCELAAIDAIAASAQSLTIAIALVQGKLQIEEAIELIRLEEDLQ
;
A
#
# COMPACT_ATOMS: atom_id res chain seq x y z
N MET A 1 19.68 -17.69 -7.14
CA MET A 1 18.76 -16.67 -7.67
C MET A 1 17.30 -17.11 -7.68
N LYS A 2 16.90 -18.23 -8.31
CA LYS A 2 15.47 -18.69 -8.30
C LYS A 2 14.87 -18.93 -6.91
N PHE A 3 15.62 -19.53 -5.99
CA PHE A 3 15.14 -19.77 -4.61
C PHE A 3 14.87 -18.48 -3.82
N TYR A 4 15.72 -17.47 -3.99
CA TYR A 4 15.60 -16.19 -3.30
C TYR A 4 14.35 -15.41 -3.74
N SER A 5 14.03 -15.45 -5.03
CA SER A 5 12.81 -14.83 -5.58
C SER A 5 11.52 -15.49 -5.05
N ILE A 6 11.53 -16.79 -4.75
CA ILE A 6 10.36 -17.48 -4.18
C ILE A 6 10.16 -17.05 -2.73
N ILE A 7 11.23 -17.00 -1.95
CA ILE A 7 11.17 -16.56 -0.54
C ILE A 7 10.67 -15.12 -0.43
N LEU A 8 11.17 -14.22 -1.27
CA LEU A 8 10.71 -12.83 -1.29
C LEU A 8 9.22 -12.73 -1.65
N ALA A 9 8.77 -13.45 -2.69
CA ALA A 9 7.38 -13.44 -3.11
C ALA A 9 6.45 -13.98 -2.00
N ASP A 10 6.82 -15.09 -1.36
CA ASP A 10 6.05 -15.65 -0.24
C ASP A 10 5.97 -14.66 0.93
N ARG A 11 7.07 -13.96 1.23
CA ARG A 11 7.10 -12.95 2.28
C ARG A 11 6.27 -11.72 1.94
N GLN A 12 6.29 -11.27 0.69
CA GLN A 12 5.41 -10.20 0.19
C GLN A 12 3.94 -10.60 0.34
N ILE A 13 3.56 -11.82 -0.05
CA ILE A 13 2.19 -12.31 0.15
C ILE A 13 1.83 -12.32 1.64
N GLU A 14 2.67 -12.89 2.50
CA GLU A 14 2.42 -12.99 3.94
C GLU A 14 2.18 -11.62 4.57
N LYS A 15 3.00 -10.62 4.21
CA LYS A 15 3.04 -9.30 4.87
C LYS A 15 2.13 -8.26 4.22
N ILE A 16 1.95 -8.29 2.90
CA ILE A 16 1.21 -7.26 2.15
C ILE A 16 -0.27 -7.65 1.97
N ASP A 17 -0.60 -8.94 1.78
CA ASP A 17 -2.01 -9.35 1.59
C ASP A 17 -2.96 -8.90 2.71
N PRO A 18 -2.58 -8.91 4.00
CA PRO A 18 -3.44 -8.37 5.05
C PRO A 18 -3.84 -6.91 4.81
N MET A 19 -2.92 -6.09 4.28
CA MET A 19 -3.18 -4.69 3.93
C MET A 19 -4.09 -4.60 2.70
N LEU A 20 -3.88 -5.45 1.69
CA LEU A 20 -4.76 -5.50 0.50
C LEU A 20 -6.19 -5.92 0.84
N ARG A 21 -6.36 -6.88 1.75
CA ARG A 21 -7.69 -7.28 2.26
C ARG A 21 -8.36 -6.17 3.05
N TRP A 22 -7.58 -5.42 3.81
CA TRP A 22 -8.12 -4.25 4.50
C TRP A 22 -8.58 -3.17 3.50
N LEU A 23 -7.79 -2.87 2.46
CA LEU A 23 -8.21 -1.93 1.41
C LEU A 23 -9.50 -2.38 0.73
N GLU A 24 -9.63 -3.68 0.43
CA GLU A 24 -10.86 -4.25 -0.10
C GLU A 24 -12.05 -4.04 0.84
N SER A 25 -11.86 -4.27 2.15
CA SER A 25 -12.91 -4.02 3.15
C SER A 25 -13.25 -2.54 3.31
N GLU A 26 -12.27 -1.65 3.19
CA GLU A 26 -12.44 -0.21 3.43
C GLU A 26 -13.04 0.51 2.21
N PHE A 27 -12.60 0.14 1.01
CA PHE A 27 -12.97 0.81 -0.24
C PHE A 27 -13.92 0.00 -1.12
N GLY A 28 -14.16 -1.28 -0.81
CA GLY A 28 -15.00 -2.19 -1.59
C GLY A 28 -14.32 -2.76 -2.83
N PHE A 29 -13.04 -2.44 -3.06
CA PHE A 29 -12.28 -2.90 -4.22
C PHE A 29 -10.90 -3.41 -3.80
N LYS A 30 -10.55 -4.62 -4.22
CA LYS A 30 -9.22 -5.17 -3.99
C LYS A 30 -8.23 -4.62 -5.03
N PRO A 31 -7.09 -4.04 -4.61
CA PRO A 31 -6.06 -3.64 -5.57
C PRO A 31 -5.51 -4.83 -6.35
N VAL A 32 -5.26 -4.62 -7.64
CA VAL A 32 -4.60 -5.57 -8.51
C VAL A 32 -3.10 -5.57 -8.19
N VAL A 33 -2.54 -6.77 -7.96
CA VAL A 33 -1.10 -6.98 -7.74
C VAL A 33 -0.48 -7.48 -9.04
N TYR A 34 0.68 -6.93 -9.40
CA TYR A 34 1.44 -7.32 -10.58
C TYR A 34 2.77 -7.94 -10.17
N SER A 35 3.17 -9.01 -10.84
CA SER A 35 4.46 -9.71 -10.64
C SER A 35 5.54 -9.26 -11.64
N SER A 36 5.28 -8.20 -12.39
CA SER A 36 6.16 -7.64 -13.41
C SER A 36 6.25 -6.14 -13.25
N PHE A 37 7.42 -5.58 -13.54
CA PHE A 37 7.67 -4.13 -13.54
C PHE A 37 6.81 -3.38 -14.57
N PHE A 38 6.25 -4.08 -15.57
CA PHE A 38 5.36 -3.48 -16.56
C PHE A 38 3.97 -3.13 -16.04
N GLY A 39 3.61 -3.56 -14.82
CA GLY A 39 2.41 -3.12 -14.12
C GLY A 39 1.11 -3.11 -14.95
N GLY A 40 0.14 -2.34 -14.50
CA GLY A 40 -1.12 -2.14 -15.20
C GLY A 40 -2.01 -1.10 -14.51
N LYS A 41 -3.22 -0.94 -15.03
CA LYS A 41 -4.22 -0.04 -14.44
C LYS A 41 -4.98 -0.73 -13.32
N GLN A 42 -5.19 -0.01 -12.23
CA GLN A 42 -6.18 -0.38 -11.21
C GLN A 42 -7.59 -0.18 -11.76
N GLU A 43 -8.57 -0.85 -11.15
CA GLU A 43 -9.98 -0.69 -11.50
C GLU A 43 -10.45 0.75 -11.23
N ASP A 44 -11.24 1.31 -12.14
CA ASP A 44 -11.77 2.68 -12.00
C ASP A 44 -12.52 2.88 -10.67
N GLY A 45 -13.21 1.83 -10.20
CA GLY A 45 -13.90 1.84 -8.90
C GLY A 45 -12.97 2.12 -7.73
N LEU A 46 -11.82 1.46 -7.66
CA LEU A 46 -10.81 1.69 -6.62
C LEU A 46 -10.22 3.10 -6.72
N VAL A 47 -9.89 3.55 -7.93
CA VAL A 47 -9.33 4.89 -8.17
C VAL A 47 -10.29 5.97 -7.69
N MET A 48 -11.56 5.89 -8.08
CA MET A 48 -12.58 6.83 -7.64
C MET A 48 -12.84 6.76 -6.13
N ALA A 49 -12.81 5.56 -5.52
CA ALA A 49 -13.01 5.41 -4.08
C ALA A 49 -11.89 6.11 -3.28
N ILE A 50 -10.64 5.92 -3.68
CA ILE A 50 -9.48 6.60 -3.08
C ILE A 50 -9.56 8.10 -3.33
N GLU A 51 -9.85 8.54 -4.56
CA GLU A 51 -9.99 9.97 -4.88
C GLU A 51 -11.07 10.65 -4.02
N ASN A 52 -12.22 10.01 -3.87
CA ASN A 52 -13.31 10.50 -3.03
C ASN A 52 -12.93 10.54 -1.54
N ARG A 53 -12.06 9.64 -1.07
CA ARG A 53 -11.51 9.69 0.29
C ARG A 53 -10.57 10.87 0.46
N LEU A 54 -9.65 11.09 -0.48
CA LEU A 54 -8.72 12.23 -0.46
C LEU A 54 -9.45 13.57 -0.55
N LYS A 55 -10.52 13.67 -1.34
CA LYS A 55 -11.35 14.89 -1.40
C LYS A 55 -12.07 15.25 -0.09
N LYS A 56 -12.14 14.32 0.87
CA LYS A 56 -12.79 14.51 2.17
C LYS A 56 -11.81 14.86 3.29
N THR A 57 -10.51 14.87 3.02
CA THR A 57 -9.51 15.28 4.00
C THR A 57 -9.45 16.80 4.09
N ASP A 58 -8.97 17.31 5.21
CA ASP A 58 -8.55 18.71 5.29
C ASP A 58 -7.15 18.93 4.66
N ASP A 59 -6.71 20.19 4.58
CA ASP A 59 -5.43 20.56 3.98
C ASP A 59 -4.23 19.93 4.71
N CYS A 60 -4.32 19.81 6.04
CA CYS A 60 -3.25 19.25 6.86
C CYS A 60 -3.14 17.73 6.69
N GLU A 61 -4.28 17.03 6.72
CA GLU A 61 -4.38 15.60 6.46
C GLU A 61 -3.88 15.27 5.04
N LEU A 62 -4.30 16.05 4.03
CA LEU A 62 -3.87 15.83 2.66
C LEU A 62 -2.36 16.03 2.49
N ALA A 63 -1.80 17.08 3.09
CA ALA A 63 -0.36 17.34 3.08
C ALA A 63 0.43 16.24 3.80
N ALA A 64 -0.10 15.70 4.91
CA ALA A 64 0.51 14.57 5.60
C ALA A 64 0.50 13.30 4.74
N ILE A 65 -0.63 12.99 4.09
CA ILE A 65 -0.73 11.85 3.17
C ILE A 65 0.28 11.97 2.03
N ASP A 66 0.40 13.15 1.42
CA ASP A 66 1.36 13.40 0.33
C ASP A 66 2.81 13.16 0.79
N ALA A 67 3.21 13.76 1.92
CA ALA A 67 4.55 13.62 2.47
C ALA A 67 4.89 12.16 2.84
N ILE A 68 3.94 11.43 3.43
CA ILE A 68 4.12 10.01 3.77
C ILE A 68 4.17 9.18 2.50
N ALA A 69 3.26 9.38 1.54
CA ALA A 69 3.22 8.62 0.30
C ALA A 69 4.51 8.82 -0.52
N ALA A 70 5.05 10.05 -0.56
CA ALA A 70 6.33 10.35 -1.19
C ALA A 70 7.50 9.62 -0.50
N SER A 71 7.49 9.53 0.83
CA SER A 71 8.55 8.85 1.59
C SER A 71 8.44 7.32 1.51
N ALA A 72 7.21 6.80 1.59
CA ALA A 72 6.91 5.37 1.59
C ALA A 72 6.81 4.77 0.19
N GLN A 73 6.75 5.60 -0.85
CA GLN A 73 6.43 5.21 -2.23
C GLN A 73 5.13 4.39 -2.32
N SER A 74 4.18 4.65 -1.43
CA SER A 74 2.92 3.90 -1.33
C SER A 74 1.81 4.77 -0.75
N LEU A 75 0.85 5.13 -1.59
CA LEU A 75 -0.34 5.89 -1.17
C LEU A 75 -1.20 5.09 -0.19
N THR A 76 -1.31 3.78 -0.38
CA THR A 76 -2.16 2.93 0.46
C THR A 76 -1.59 2.79 1.87
N ILE A 77 -0.26 2.72 2.00
CA ILE A 77 0.40 2.74 3.33
C ILE A 77 0.22 4.11 4.00
N ALA A 78 0.32 5.22 3.25
CA ALA A 78 0.07 6.55 3.78
C ALA A 78 -1.35 6.70 4.33
N ILE A 79 -2.36 6.27 3.56
CA ILE A 79 -3.76 6.28 3.99
C ILE A 79 -3.96 5.39 5.23
N ALA A 80 -3.37 4.19 5.25
CA ALA A 80 -3.47 3.28 6.40
C ALA A 80 -2.84 3.87 7.68
N LEU A 81 -1.72 4.59 7.57
CA LEU A 81 -1.11 5.30 8.70
C LEU A 81 -2.00 6.43 9.23
N VAL A 82 -2.51 7.28 8.33
CA VAL A 82 -3.38 8.41 8.72
C VAL A 82 -4.71 7.93 9.31
N GLN A 83 -5.25 6.80 8.84
CA GLN A 83 -6.44 6.17 9.42
C GLN A 83 -6.15 5.33 10.69
N GLY A 84 -4.90 5.28 11.15
CA GLY A 84 -4.50 4.49 12.32
C GLY A 84 -4.59 2.97 12.14
N LYS A 85 -4.75 2.50 10.90
CA LYS A 85 -4.78 1.07 10.56
C LYS A 85 -3.40 0.42 10.68
N LEU A 86 -2.35 1.18 10.40
CA LEU A 86 -0.96 0.79 10.61
C LEU A 86 -0.33 1.71 11.64
N GLN A 87 0.53 1.15 12.48
CA GLN A 87 1.49 1.91 13.26
C GLN A 87 2.74 2.21 12.43
N ILE A 88 3.56 3.17 12.88
CA ILE A 88 4.75 3.62 12.15
C ILE A 88 5.73 2.46 11.94
N GLU A 89 5.95 1.65 12.97
CA GLU A 89 6.87 0.51 12.94
C GLU A 89 6.42 -0.56 11.94
N GLU A 90 5.11 -0.83 11.89
CA GLU A 90 4.52 -1.76 10.92
C GLU A 90 4.69 -1.23 9.49
N ALA A 91 4.46 0.07 9.28
CA ALA A 91 4.64 0.68 7.96
C ALA A 91 6.10 0.62 7.51
N ILE A 92 7.07 0.90 8.40
CA ILE A 92 8.50 0.80 8.09
C ILE A 92 8.87 -0.63 7.69
N GLU A 93 8.39 -1.65 8.42
CA GLU A 93 8.62 -3.05 8.07
C GLU A 93 8.08 -3.38 6.67
N LEU A 94 6.87 -2.90 6.34
CA LEU A 94 6.26 -3.18 5.04
C LEU A 94 6.98 -2.46 3.89
N ILE A 95 7.40 -1.20 4.07
CA ILE A 95 8.08 -0.40 3.04
C ILE A 95 9.45 -0.99 2.71
N ARG A 96 10.18 -1.48 3.72
CA ARG A 96 11.55 -1.98 3.57
C ARG A 96 11.64 -3.50 3.38
N LEU A 97 10.49 -4.17 3.21
CA LEU A 97 10.40 -5.63 3.21
C LEU A 97 11.38 -6.32 2.25
N GLU A 98 11.55 -5.76 1.05
CA GLU A 98 12.48 -6.29 0.06
C GLU A 98 13.94 -5.94 0.39
N GLU A 99 14.21 -4.69 0.78
CA GLU A 99 15.56 -4.21 1.13
C GLU A 99 16.15 -4.98 2.31
N ASP A 100 15.34 -5.29 3.31
CA ASP A 100 15.79 -5.99 4.52
C ASP A 100 16.07 -7.48 4.28
N LEU A 101 15.63 -8.04 3.15
CA LEU A 101 15.96 -9.41 2.74
C LEU A 101 17.24 -9.48 1.88
N GLN A 102 17.59 -8.40 1.17
CA GLN A 102 18.68 -8.33 0.17
C GLN A 102 20.07 -8.24 0.81
#